data_AF-A0A8H3BEE0-F1
#
_entry.id   AF-A0A8H3BEE0-F1
#
_cell.length_a   1.000
_cell.length_b   1.000
_cell.length_c   1.000
_cell.angle_alpha   90.00
_cell.angle_beta   90.00
_cell.angle_gamma   90.00
#
_symmetry.space_group_name_H-M   'P 1'
#
loop_
_entity.id
_entity.type
_entity.pdbx_description
1 polymer ?
#
loop_
_entity_poly.entity_id
_entity_poly.type
_entity_poly.pdbx_seq_one_letter_code
_entity_poly.pdbx_strand_id
1 'polypeptide(L)'
;MVGRAATNITGTNQSYFFKGDKYAKIKWTPGKTDDEISYGPTEFVKEWASLKEAGFSQVDAILPIPGHDHRAYFFSGSKYARIEYVPGGPGDKILGGVRSIADNWASVKKAGFDHIDGALAVPGATDQAYIFSGEKYIRIRYTEGKNDDELLDGPKAITTGWSVAKFKSIDTIIPRPGNDQNAYIFSGDKYVQIKVNVGGYDDLISDQRDVAPYWPSLHKAGFY
;
A
#
# COMPACT_ATOMS: atom_id res chain seq x y z
N MET A 1 -15.27 -1.34 -6.43
CA MET A 1 -14.18 -2.32 -6.47
C MET A 1 -13.91 -2.76 -5.03
N VAL A 2 -13.45 -3.99 -4.78
CA VAL A 2 -13.11 -4.41 -3.40
C VAL A 2 -11.70 -3.92 -3.10
N GLY A 3 -11.56 -3.10 -2.05
CA GLY A 3 -10.28 -2.55 -1.62
C GLY A 3 -9.27 -3.62 -1.28
N ARG A 4 -8.01 -3.41 -1.67
CA ARG A 4 -6.87 -4.25 -1.31
C ARG A 4 -5.72 -3.37 -0.89
N ALA A 5 -5.01 -3.77 0.14
CA ALA A 5 -3.81 -3.06 0.56
C ALA A 5 -2.85 -4.01 1.25
N ALA A 6 -1.59 -3.61 1.35
CA ALA A 6 -0.62 -4.35 2.13
C ALA A 6 0.43 -3.43 2.76
N THR A 7 0.99 -3.87 3.88
CA THR A 7 2.13 -3.20 4.51
C THR A 7 3.04 -4.21 5.19
N ASN A 8 4.34 -3.94 5.17
CA ASN A 8 5.33 -4.79 5.83
C ASN A 8 5.29 -4.58 7.35
N ILE A 9 5.58 -5.65 8.08
CA ILE A 9 5.86 -5.60 9.50
C ILE A 9 7.37 -5.42 9.66
N THR A 10 7.78 -4.20 9.97
CA THR A 10 9.20 -3.82 10.11
C THR A 10 9.96 -4.76 11.04
N GLY A 11 11.18 -5.14 10.64
CA GLY A 11 12.03 -6.09 11.38
C GLY A 11 11.65 -7.57 11.19
N THR A 12 10.67 -7.88 10.35
CA THR A 12 10.23 -9.27 10.11
C THR A 12 10.06 -9.58 8.62
N ASN A 13 9.96 -10.87 8.29
CA ASN A 13 9.55 -11.35 6.97
C ASN A 13 8.03 -11.57 6.91
N GLN A 14 7.27 -10.65 7.50
CA GLN A 14 5.81 -10.70 7.51
C GLN A 14 5.20 -9.40 7.00
N SER A 15 4.02 -9.52 6.42
CA SER A 15 3.23 -8.39 5.95
C SER A 15 1.76 -8.60 6.29
N TYR A 16 1.07 -7.50 6.57
CA TYR A 16 -0.38 -7.48 6.62
C TYR A 16 -0.90 -7.30 5.20
N PHE A 17 -1.83 -8.15 4.78
CA PHE A 17 -2.60 -7.99 3.56
C PHE A 17 -4.07 -7.80 3.91
N PHE A 18 -4.75 -6.92 3.20
CA PHE A 18 -6.15 -6.57 3.36
C PHE A 18 -6.91 -6.83 2.07
N LYS A 19 -8.16 -7.30 2.20
CA LYS A 19 -9.13 -7.34 1.11
C LYS A 19 -10.55 -7.19 1.66
N GLY A 20 -11.27 -6.17 1.19
CA GLY A 20 -12.60 -5.86 1.72
C GLY A 20 -12.52 -5.65 3.23
N ASP A 21 -13.39 -6.31 3.98
CA ASP A 21 -13.43 -6.27 5.45
C ASP A 21 -12.42 -7.19 6.16
N LYS A 22 -11.61 -7.95 5.40
CA LYS A 22 -10.70 -8.96 5.95
C LYS A 22 -9.24 -8.55 5.87
N TYR A 23 -8.44 -9.10 6.77
CA TYR A 23 -6.98 -9.07 6.69
C TYR A 23 -6.36 -10.40 7.09
N ALA A 24 -5.12 -10.62 6.64
CA ALA A 24 -4.29 -11.76 7.02
C ALA A 24 -2.85 -11.29 7.28
N LYS A 25 -2.14 -11.98 8.17
CA LYS A 25 -0.68 -11.87 8.26
C LYS A 25 -0.07 -12.98 7.42
N ILE A 26 0.75 -12.58 6.46
CA ILE A 26 1.47 -13.50 5.58
C ILE A 26 2.95 -13.41 5.94
N LYS A 27 3.55 -14.54 6.23
CA LYS A 27 5.00 -14.67 6.35
C LYS A 27 5.54 -15.17 5.02
N TRP A 28 6.56 -14.54 4.48
CA TRP A 28 7.06 -14.86 3.14
C TRP A 28 8.52 -14.50 2.98
N THR A 29 9.24 -15.23 2.13
CA THR A 29 10.63 -14.92 1.81
C THR A 29 10.71 -14.33 0.41
N PRO A 30 11.27 -13.12 0.22
CA PRO A 30 11.40 -12.53 -1.10
C PRO A 30 12.13 -13.45 -2.09
N GLY A 31 11.51 -13.68 -3.25
CA GLY A 31 12.05 -14.56 -4.30
C GLY A 31 11.75 -16.06 -4.12
N LYS A 32 11.03 -16.45 -3.06
CA LYS A 32 10.53 -17.81 -2.85
C LYS A 32 9.00 -17.84 -2.92
N THR A 33 8.45 -19.06 -2.98
CA THR A 33 7.01 -19.35 -2.99
C THR A 33 6.62 -20.17 -1.75
N ASP A 34 7.30 -19.90 -0.63
CA ASP A 34 7.13 -20.56 0.67
C ASP A 34 6.28 -19.73 1.63
N ASP A 35 5.45 -18.84 1.09
CA ASP A 35 4.60 -17.95 1.86
C ASP A 35 3.51 -18.73 2.62
N GLU A 36 3.32 -18.35 3.88
CA GLU A 36 2.39 -18.99 4.79
C GLU A 36 1.48 -17.96 5.46
N ILE A 37 0.21 -18.33 5.64
CA ILE A 37 -0.73 -17.57 6.46
C ILE A 37 -0.35 -17.81 7.93
N SER A 38 0.23 -16.82 8.58
CA SER A 38 0.57 -16.90 10.00
C SER A 38 -0.60 -16.52 10.90
N TYR A 39 -1.59 -15.78 10.37
CA TYR A 39 -2.82 -15.42 11.06
C TYR A 39 -3.90 -14.97 10.08
N GLY A 40 -5.17 -15.23 10.41
CA GLY A 40 -6.32 -14.89 9.57
C GLY A 40 -6.54 -15.91 8.44
N PRO A 41 -7.31 -15.55 7.38
CA PRO A 41 -8.00 -14.28 7.21
C PRO A 41 -9.15 -14.11 8.23
N THR A 42 -9.26 -12.92 8.81
CA THR A 42 -10.35 -12.55 9.74
C THR A 42 -10.78 -11.11 9.46
N GLU A 43 -11.96 -10.73 9.94
CA GLU A 43 -12.45 -9.36 9.87
C GLU A 43 -11.47 -8.42 10.59
N PHE A 44 -10.97 -7.37 9.92
CA PHE A 44 -10.00 -6.48 10.55
C PHE A 44 -10.59 -5.73 11.74
N VAL A 45 -11.88 -5.44 11.76
CA VAL A 45 -12.54 -4.71 12.86
C VAL A 45 -12.55 -5.46 14.19
N LYS A 46 -12.26 -6.77 14.18
CA LYS A 46 -12.11 -7.58 15.40
C LYS A 46 -10.75 -7.37 16.07
N GLU A 47 -9.73 -7.03 15.28
CA GLU A 47 -8.34 -7.01 15.71
C GLU A 47 -7.71 -5.61 15.66
N TRP A 48 -8.24 -4.73 14.81
CA TRP A 48 -7.79 -3.36 14.61
C TRP A 48 -8.84 -2.41 15.17
N ALA A 49 -8.68 -2.02 16.44
CA ALA A 49 -9.61 -1.14 17.12
C ALA A 49 -9.69 0.22 16.42
N SER A 50 -8.56 0.72 15.90
CA SER A 50 -8.48 1.98 15.17
C SER A 50 -9.23 1.95 13.84
N LEU A 51 -9.21 0.82 13.10
CA LEU A 51 -9.97 0.70 11.84
C LEU A 51 -11.48 0.63 12.11
N LYS A 52 -11.88 -0.04 13.20
CA LYS A 52 -13.28 -0.05 13.66
C LYS A 52 -13.74 1.34 14.09
N GLU A 53 -12.95 2.04 14.91
CA GLU A 53 -13.21 3.41 15.34
C GLU A 53 -13.29 4.36 14.14
N ALA A 54 -12.44 4.15 13.13
CA ALA A 54 -12.44 4.95 11.92
C ALA A 54 -13.69 4.75 11.04
N GLY A 55 -14.49 3.71 11.30
CA GLY A 55 -15.65 3.35 10.50
C GLY A 55 -15.27 2.89 9.09
N PHE A 56 -14.09 2.30 8.92
CA PHE A 56 -13.63 1.79 7.63
C PHE A 56 -14.36 0.49 7.30
N SER A 57 -14.89 0.40 6.08
CA SER A 57 -15.48 -0.84 5.55
C SER A 57 -14.47 -1.69 4.78
N GLN A 58 -13.34 -1.08 4.38
CA GLN A 58 -12.23 -1.72 3.69
C GLN A 58 -10.94 -0.92 3.89
N VAL A 59 -9.83 -1.44 3.36
CA VAL A 59 -8.58 -0.68 3.22
C VAL A 59 -8.17 -0.72 1.76
N ASP A 60 -8.12 0.45 1.13
CA ASP A 60 -7.84 0.62 -0.31
C ASP A 60 -6.35 0.88 -0.58
N ALA A 61 -5.65 1.50 0.37
CA ALA A 61 -4.21 1.70 0.29
C ALA A 61 -3.61 1.91 1.68
N ILE A 62 -2.32 1.64 1.80
CA ILE A 62 -1.53 1.94 3.00
C ILE A 62 -0.25 2.65 2.57
N LEU A 63 0.05 3.80 3.17
CA LEU A 63 1.32 4.51 3.02
C LEU A 63 2.09 4.46 4.35
N PRO A 64 3.10 3.58 4.48
CA PRO A 64 4.02 3.60 5.63
C PRO A 64 4.70 4.96 5.77
N ILE A 65 4.93 5.40 7.01
CA ILE A 65 5.61 6.67 7.29
C ILE A 65 7.11 6.39 7.48
N PRO A 66 8.00 6.90 6.60
CA PRO A 66 9.44 6.72 6.77
C PRO A 66 9.93 7.19 8.13
N GLY A 67 10.83 6.43 8.76
CA GLY A 67 11.33 6.72 10.11
C GLY A 67 10.44 6.24 11.25
N HIS A 68 9.29 5.63 10.95
CA HIS A 68 8.41 5.02 11.96
C HIS A 68 8.09 3.57 11.61
N ASP A 69 8.50 2.64 12.47
CA ASP A 69 8.39 1.21 12.20
C ASP A 69 6.94 0.72 12.06
N HIS A 70 6.01 1.36 12.78
CA HIS A 70 4.61 0.93 12.88
C HIS A 70 3.62 2.09 12.80
N ARG A 71 3.91 3.07 11.93
CA ARG A 71 2.96 4.14 11.61
C ARG A 71 2.71 4.20 10.12
N ALA A 72 1.44 4.32 9.75
CA ALA A 72 1.05 4.44 8.36
C ALA A 72 -0.24 5.26 8.21
N TYR A 73 -0.44 5.81 7.02
CA TYR A 73 -1.74 6.29 6.59
C TYR A 73 -2.51 5.14 5.96
N PHE A 74 -3.71 4.86 6.47
CA PHE A 74 -4.64 3.90 5.92
C PHE A 74 -5.75 4.65 5.20
N PHE A 75 -6.03 4.27 3.95
CA PHE A 75 -7.02 4.92 3.09
C PHE A 75 -8.23 4.00 2.90
N SER A 76 -9.44 4.56 2.93
CA SER A 76 -10.72 3.87 2.71
C SER A 76 -11.73 4.82 2.07
N GLY A 77 -12.05 4.59 0.80
CA GLY A 77 -12.87 5.45 -0.03
C GLY A 77 -12.30 6.86 -0.09
N SER A 78 -13.10 7.86 0.29
CA SER A 78 -12.70 9.27 0.32
C SER A 78 -12.06 9.71 1.66
N LYS A 79 -11.79 8.78 2.58
CA LYS A 79 -11.27 9.06 3.92
C LYS A 79 -9.93 8.37 4.16
N TYR A 80 -9.20 8.89 5.14
CA TYR A 80 -8.00 8.26 5.65
C TYR A 80 -7.86 8.44 7.16
N ALA A 81 -7.07 7.57 7.77
CA ALA A 81 -6.66 7.64 9.15
C ALA A 81 -5.15 7.40 9.24
N ARG A 82 -4.46 8.20 10.05
CA ARG A 82 -3.07 7.92 10.41
C ARG A 82 -3.08 7.03 11.64
N ILE A 83 -2.48 5.85 11.56
CA ILE A 83 -2.56 4.83 12.60
C ILE A 83 -1.15 4.48 13.06
N GLU A 84 -0.95 4.47 14.38
CA GLU A 84 0.15 3.78 15.03
C GLU A 84 -0.36 2.41 15.46
N TYR A 85 0.28 1.33 14.99
CA TYR A 85 -0.13 -0.05 15.26
C TYR A 85 0.93 -0.82 16.03
N VAL A 86 0.53 -1.92 16.67
CA VAL A 86 1.43 -2.79 17.44
C VAL A 86 1.50 -4.13 16.73
N PRO A 87 2.66 -4.52 16.18
CA PRO A 87 2.79 -5.84 15.57
C PRO A 87 2.51 -6.95 16.58
N GLY A 88 1.64 -7.89 16.19
CA GLY A 88 1.39 -9.09 16.99
C GLY A 88 0.57 -8.88 18.27
N GLY A 89 0.02 -7.70 18.52
CA GLY A 89 -0.81 -7.45 19.69
C GLY A 89 -1.82 -6.32 19.51
N PRO A 90 -2.78 -6.18 20.44
CA PRO A 90 -3.72 -5.06 20.43
C PRO A 90 -3.02 -3.75 20.82
N GLY A 91 -3.69 -2.62 20.57
CA GLY A 91 -3.21 -1.29 20.99
C GLY A 91 -2.93 -0.34 19.83
N ASP A 92 -3.42 -0.67 18.63
CA ASP A 92 -3.45 0.28 17.52
C ASP A 92 -4.34 1.49 17.84
N LYS A 93 -3.91 2.68 17.42
CA LYS A 93 -4.62 3.93 17.71
C LYS A 93 -4.55 4.91 16.55
N ILE A 94 -5.60 5.72 16.42
CA ILE A 94 -5.65 6.82 15.45
C ILE A 94 -4.83 8.01 15.99
N LEU A 95 -3.87 8.47 15.20
CA LEU A 95 -3.06 9.64 15.47
C LEU A 95 -3.72 10.91 14.90
N GLY A 96 -4.62 11.50 15.68
CA GLY A 96 -5.32 12.74 15.36
C GLY A 96 -6.80 12.51 15.12
N GLY A 97 -7.17 11.91 13.99
CA GLY A 97 -8.56 11.58 13.67
C GLY A 97 -8.73 11.09 12.23
N VAL A 98 -9.95 10.68 11.90
CA VAL A 98 -10.34 10.34 10.52
C VAL A 98 -10.59 11.62 9.74
N ARG A 99 -10.01 11.71 8.55
CA ARG A 99 -10.03 12.92 7.73
C ARG A 99 -10.42 12.61 6.28
N SER A 100 -11.01 13.61 5.62
CA SER A 100 -11.29 13.58 4.18
C SER A 100 -9.98 13.69 3.40
N ILE A 101 -9.80 12.85 2.38
CA ILE A 101 -8.62 12.90 1.50
C ILE A 101 -8.61 14.25 0.77
N ALA A 102 -9.73 14.65 0.18
CA ALA A 102 -9.84 15.88 -0.61
C ALA A 102 -9.50 17.16 0.18
N ASP A 103 -9.74 17.16 1.50
CA ASP A 103 -9.51 18.34 2.33
C ASP A 103 -8.12 18.40 2.97
N ASN A 104 -7.36 17.29 2.96
CA ASN A 104 -6.08 17.20 3.66
C ASN A 104 -4.91 16.73 2.78
N TRP A 105 -5.18 16.30 1.55
CA TRP A 105 -4.17 15.98 0.53
C TRP A 105 -4.41 16.87 -0.70
N ALA A 106 -3.83 18.08 -0.69
CA ALA A 106 -4.02 19.09 -1.71
C ALA A 106 -3.55 18.61 -3.10
N SER A 107 -2.47 17.83 -3.14
CA SER A 107 -1.93 17.25 -4.38
C SER A 107 -2.85 16.20 -4.98
N VAL A 108 -3.48 15.37 -4.13
CA VAL A 108 -4.46 14.35 -4.55
C VAL A 108 -5.69 15.03 -5.14
N LYS A 109 -6.20 16.08 -4.47
CA LYS A 109 -7.29 16.90 -5.00
C LYS A 109 -6.92 17.59 -6.32
N LYS A 110 -5.72 18.17 -6.41
CA LYS A 110 -5.21 18.82 -7.64
C LYS A 110 -5.08 17.84 -8.80
N ALA A 111 -4.75 16.57 -8.51
CA ALA A 111 -4.71 15.49 -9.49
C ALA A 111 -6.10 15.01 -9.95
N GLY A 112 -7.17 15.42 -9.24
CA GLY A 112 -8.53 14.99 -9.50
C GLY A 112 -8.83 13.57 -9.03
N PHE A 113 -8.07 13.05 -8.06
CA PHE A 113 -8.28 11.72 -7.49
C PHE A 113 -9.34 11.80 -6.37
N ASP A 114 -10.31 10.90 -6.40
CA ASP A 114 -11.40 10.78 -5.42
C ASP A 114 -11.19 9.60 -4.43
N HIS A 115 -10.25 8.71 -4.73
CA HIS A 115 -9.80 7.60 -3.89
C HIS A 115 -8.32 7.27 -4.19
N ILE A 116 -7.73 6.35 -3.43
CA ILE A 116 -6.34 5.89 -3.60
C ILE A 116 -6.34 4.37 -3.62
N ASP A 117 -5.83 3.78 -4.71
CA ASP A 117 -5.72 2.32 -4.91
C ASP A 117 -4.35 1.76 -4.49
N GLY A 118 -3.37 2.64 -4.32
CA GLY A 118 -2.03 2.25 -3.92
C GLY A 118 -1.19 3.43 -3.49
N ALA A 119 -0.24 3.18 -2.60
CA ALA A 119 0.73 4.18 -2.18
C ALA A 119 2.08 3.53 -1.91
N LEU A 120 3.16 4.21 -2.32
CA LEU A 120 4.53 3.74 -2.11
C LEU A 120 5.41 4.92 -1.68
N ALA A 121 6.10 4.80 -0.55
CA ALA A 121 7.13 5.75 -0.19
C ALA A 121 8.26 5.74 -1.23
N VAL A 122 8.73 6.90 -1.65
CA VAL A 122 9.80 7.00 -2.64
C VAL A 122 11.10 6.49 -2.00
N PRO A 123 11.77 5.47 -2.57
CA PRO A 123 13.00 4.92 -1.98
C PRO A 123 14.08 6.00 -1.83
N GLY A 124 14.69 6.07 -0.65
CA GLY A 124 15.71 7.09 -0.34
C GLY A 124 15.17 8.50 -0.08
N ALA A 125 13.86 8.71 -0.05
CA ALA A 125 13.24 9.98 0.36
C ALA A 125 12.27 9.75 1.54
N THR A 126 12.42 10.54 2.60
CA THR A 126 11.57 10.41 3.81
C THR A 126 10.28 11.23 3.73
N ASP A 127 10.20 12.13 2.75
CA ASP A 127 9.12 13.13 2.60
C ASP A 127 8.37 12.98 1.28
N GLN A 128 8.56 11.88 0.53
CA GLN A 128 7.94 11.71 -0.79
C GLN A 128 7.22 10.38 -0.94
N ALA A 129 6.11 10.40 -1.68
CA ALA A 129 5.33 9.22 -2.00
C ALA A 129 4.82 9.25 -3.45
N TYR A 130 4.68 8.06 -4.01
CA TYR A 130 3.84 7.81 -5.18
C TYR A 130 2.43 7.44 -4.71
N ILE A 131 1.42 8.08 -5.28
CA ILE A 131 0.00 7.83 -5.01
C ILE A 131 -0.68 7.41 -6.32
N PHE A 132 -1.41 6.30 -6.29
CA PHE A 132 -2.05 5.69 -7.45
C PHE A 132 -3.58 5.76 -7.32
N SER A 133 -4.25 6.07 -8.43
CA SER A 133 -5.72 6.09 -8.51
C SER A 133 -6.15 5.83 -9.95
N GLY A 134 -6.97 4.80 -10.15
CA GLY A 134 -7.40 4.30 -11.45
C GLY A 134 -6.20 3.98 -12.35
N GLU A 135 -6.14 4.62 -13.51
CA GLU A 135 -5.05 4.43 -14.48
C GLU A 135 -3.90 5.44 -14.34
N LYS A 136 -3.90 6.23 -13.26
CA LYS A 136 -2.97 7.36 -13.08
C LYS A 136 -2.22 7.28 -11.76
N TYR A 137 -1.11 8.00 -11.70
CA TYR A 137 -0.35 8.21 -10.48
C TYR A 137 0.19 9.64 -10.41
N ILE A 138 0.51 10.07 -9.20
CA ILE A 138 1.25 11.30 -8.89
C ILE A 138 2.44 10.99 -8.00
N ARG A 139 3.44 11.87 -8.01
CA ARG A 139 4.48 11.92 -6.99
C ARG A 139 4.29 13.20 -6.18
N ILE A 140 4.31 13.06 -4.86
CA ILE A 140 4.08 14.16 -3.93
C ILE A 140 5.25 14.26 -2.95
N ARG A 141 5.44 15.46 -2.41
CA ARG A 141 6.12 15.70 -1.14
C ARG A 141 5.07 15.89 -0.06
N TYR A 142 5.27 15.34 1.13
CA TYR A 142 4.36 15.51 2.26
C TYR A 142 5.14 15.58 3.58
N THR A 143 4.56 16.26 4.56
CA THR A 143 5.03 16.20 5.95
C THR A 143 4.03 15.43 6.77
N GLU A 144 4.51 14.49 7.60
CA GLU A 144 3.63 13.75 8.49
C GLU A 144 2.76 14.70 9.33
N GLY A 145 1.45 14.44 9.36
CA GLY A 145 0.48 15.16 10.19
C GLY A 145 0.18 16.60 9.76
N LYS A 146 0.74 17.07 8.64
CA LYS A 146 0.45 18.38 8.06
C LYS A 146 -0.36 18.26 6.77
N ASN A 147 -1.05 19.34 6.46
CA ASN A 147 -1.86 19.50 5.24
C ASN A 147 -1.15 20.47 4.27
N ASP A 148 0.13 20.22 4.01
CA ASP A 148 1.02 21.08 3.22
C ASP A 148 1.71 20.31 2.08
N ASP A 149 1.09 19.22 1.62
CA ASP A 149 1.64 18.38 0.57
C ASP A 149 1.76 19.11 -0.76
N GLU A 150 2.83 18.80 -1.49
CA GLU A 150 3.20 19.43 -2.75
C GLU A 150 3.20 18.40 -3.88
N LEU A 151 2.50 18.72 -4.98
CA LEU A 151 2.49 17.90 -6.18
C LEU A 151 3.81 18.10 -6.94
N LEU A 152 4.70 17.11 -6.87
CA LEU A 152 6.01 17.15 -7.53
C LEU A 152 5.94 16.71 -8.99
N ASP A 153 5.06 15.75 -9.31
CA ASP A 153 4.92 15.20 -10.65
C ASP A 153 3.53 14.57 -10.86
N GLY A 154 3.07 14.56 -12.11
CA GLY A 154 1.77 14.00 -12.51
C GLY A 154 0.60 14.98 -12.47
N PRO A 155 -0.64 14.48 -12.69
CA PRO A 155 -0.98 13.06 -12.88
C PRO A 155 -0.49 12.51 -14.23
N LYS A 156 0.14 11.34 -14.21
CA LYS A 156 0.62 10.59 -15.38
C LYS A 156 -0.07 9.25 -15.47
N ALA A 157 -0.17 8.68 -16.67
CA ALA A 157 -0.64 7.31 -16.82
C ALA A 157 0.37 6.32 -16.21
N ILE A 158 -0.13 5.29 -15.54
CA ILE A 158 0.70 4.20 -14.98
C ILE A 158 1.48 3.52 -16.11
N THR A 159 0.86 3.34 -17.28
CA THR A 159 1.50 2.78 -18.48
C THR A 159 2.67 3.61 -19.01
N THR A 160 2.81 4.87 -18.61
CA THR A 160 3.97 5.72 -18.95
C THR A 160 5.03 5.63 -17.85
N GLY A 161 4.67 5.96 -16.60
CA GLY A 161 5.64 6.09 -15.51
C GLY A 161 6.12 4.77 -14.93
N TRP A 162 5.27 3.74 -15.00
CA TRP A 162 5.50 2.39 -14.48
C TRP A 162 5.38 1.38 -15.62
N SER A 163 5.80 1.77 -16.81
CA SER A 163 5.62 1.01 -18.06
C SER A 163 6.14 -0.42 -17.99
N VAL A 164 7.23 -0.64 -17.25
CA VAL A 164 7.82 -1.97 -17.02
C VAL A 164 6.88 -2.93 -16.29
N ALA A 165 5.94 -2.41 -15.49
CA ALA A 165 4.93 -3.22 -14.83
C ALA A 165 3.88 -3.78 -15.81
N LYS A 166 3.74 -3.15 -16.99
CA LYS A 166 2.74 -3.48 -18.03
C LYS A 166 1.30 -3.56 -17.49
N PHE A 167 1.01 -2.83 -16.41
CA PHE A 167 -0.33 -2.69 -15.83
C PHE A 167 -0.95 -1.35 -16.19
N LYS A 168 -2.28 -1.32 -16.30
CA LYS A 168 -3.05 -0.08 -16.47
C LYS A 168 -3.43 0.53 -15.13
N SER A 169 -3.73 -0.30 -14.14
CA SER A 169 -4.10 0.05 -12.77
C SER A 169 -3.32 -0.82 -11.78
N ILE A 170 -3.40 -0.50 -10.49
CA ILE A 170 -2.74 -1.25 -9.42
C ILE A 170 -3.77 -1.53 -8.34
N ASP A 171 -3.85 -2.76 -7.86
CA ASP A 171 -4.69 -3.15 -6.73
C ASP A 171 -3.96 -2.97 -5.40
N THR A 172 -2.65 -3.20 -5.39
CA THR A 172 -1.80 -3.08 -4.20
C THR A 172 -0.34 -2.98 -4.64
N ILE A 173 0.45 -2.22 -3.88
CA ILE A 173 1.90 -2.16 -4.01
C ILE A 173 2.54 -2.33 -2.63
N ILE A 174 3.61 -3.13 -2.56
CA ILE A 174 4.33 -3.35 -1.31
C ILE A 174 5.85 -3.39 -1.57
N PRO A 175 6.68 -2.65 -0.81
CA PRO A 175 8.13 -2.73 -0.93
C PRO A 175 8.62 -4.12 -0.50
N ARG A 176 9.76 -4.55 -1.02
CA ARG A 176 10.42 -5.79 -0.63
C ARG A 176 10.95 -5.62 0.81
N PRO A 177 10.64 -6.55 1.74
CA PRO A 177 11.23 -6.55 3.06
C PRO A 177 12.76 -6.49 2.99
N GLY A 178 13.34 -5.55 3.73
CA GLY A 178 14.79 -5.32 3.77
C GLY A 178 15.41 -4.66 2.52
N ASN A 179 14.62 -4.29 1.51
CA ASN A 179 15.08 -3.51 0.36
C ASN A 179 13.92 -2.65 -0.19
N ASP A 180 13.88 -1.39 0.22
CA ASP A 180 12.85 -0.43 -0.16
C ASP A 180 12.93 0.00 -1.64
N GLN A 181 14.07 -0.21 -2.31
CA GLN A 181 14.20 0.05 -3.75
C GLN A 181 13.47 -0.97 -4.61
N ASN A 182 13.12 -2.14 -4.09
CA ASN A 182 12.39 -3.14 -4.85
C ASN A 182 10.94 -3.19 -4.39
N ALA A 183 9.99 -3.35 -5.31
CA ALA A 183 8.57 -3.42 -5.00
C ALA A 183 7.88 -4.56 -5.75
N TYR A 184 6.84 -5.10 -5.10
CA TYR A 184 5.88 -6.01 -5.70
C TYR A 184 4.62 -5.22 -6.01
N ILE A 185 4.20 -5.23 -7.28
CA ILE A 185 2.99 -4.55 -7.75
C ILE A 185 1.99 -5.60 -8.17
N PHE A 186 0.77 -5.51 -7.65
CA PHE A 186 -0.33 -6.44 -7.92
C PHE A 186 -1.44 -5.74 -8.70
N SER A 187 -2.03 -6.44 -9.67
CA SER A 187 -3.18 -5.97 -10.44
C SER A 187 -3.95 -7.17 -11.00
N GLY A 188 -5.20 -7.35 -10.56
CA GLY A 188 -5.96 -8.56 -10.82
C GLY A 188 -5.20 -9.78 -10.32
N ASP A 189 -5.21 -10.86 -11.09
CA ASP A 189 -4.57 -12.12 -10.69
C ASP A 189 -3.07 -12.17 -11.02
N LYS A 190 -2.46 -11.03 -11.35
CA LYS A 190 -1.05 -10.92 -11.72
C LYS A 190 -0.28 -10.02 -10.76
N TYR A 191 1.02 -10.29 -10.66
CA TYR A 191 1.96 -9.40 -10.00
C TYR A 191 3.28 -9.32 -10.77
N VAL A 192 4.06 -8.27 -10.51
CA VAL A 192 5.38 -8.02 -11.09
C VAL A 192 6.35 -7.57 -10.00
N GLN A 193 7.65 -7.84 -10.20
CA GLN A 193 8.71 -7.32 -9.34
C GLN A 193 9.53 -6.31 -10.12
N ILE A 194 9.73 -5.15 -9.51
CA ILE A 194 10.53 -4.08 -10.11
C ILE A 194 11.52 -3.53 -9.10
N LYS A 195 12.56 -2.88 -9.61
CA LYS A 195 13.40 -1.96 -8.87
C LYS A 195 12.99 -0.53 -9.25
N VAL A 196 12.59 0.24 -8.26
CA VAL A 196 12.13 1.62 -8.39
C VAL A 196 13.33 2.54 -8.47
N ASN A 197 13.47 3.21 -9.62
CA ASN A 197 14.58 4.13 -9.89
C ASN A 197 14.07 5.58 -9.87
N VAL A 198 14.35 6.31 -8.78
CA VAL A 198 13.87 7.67 -8.60
C VAL A 198 14.44 8.61 -9.67
N GLY A 199 13.56 9.22 -10.47
CA GLY A 199 13.97 10.16 -11.54
C GLY A 199 14.45 9.50 -12.83
N GLY A 200 14.32 8.18 -12.96
CA GLY A 200 14.66 7.40 -14.15
C GLY A 200 13.58 6.40 -14.52
N TYR A 201 13.96 5.42 -15.36
CA TYR A 201 13.11 4.27 -15.68
C TYR A 201 13.36 3.17 -14.66
N ASP A 202 12.29 2.57 -14.14
CA ASP A 202 12.36 1.42 -13.24
C ASP A 202 12.94 0.18 -13.95
N ASP A 203 13.69 -0.64 -13.23
CA ASP A 203 14.22 -1.89 -13.78
C ASP A 203 13.25 -3.04 -13.50
N LEU A 204 12.95 -3.85 -14.52
CA LEU A 204 12.18 -5.08 -14.36
C LEU A 204 13.04 -6.15 -13.69
N ILE A 205 12.61 -6.66 -12.52
CA ILE A 205 13.28 -7.78 -11.85
C ILE A 205 12.70 -9.11 -12.33
N SER A 206 11.37 -9.18 -12.47
CA SER A 206 10.69 -10.34 -13.04
C SER A 206 9.45 -9.91 -13.82
N ASP A 207 9.20 -10.51 -14.99
CA ASP A 207 7.96 -10.27 -15.76
C ASP A 207 6.70 -10.66 -14.97
N GLN A 208 5.53 -10.28 -15.49
CA GLN A 208 4.24 -10.57 -14.87
C GLN A 208 4.07 -12.08 -14.63
N ARG A 209 3.65 -12.42 -13.41
CA ARG A 209 3.37 -13.79 -12.97
C ARG A 209 1.99 -13.88 -12.35
N ASP A 210 1.37 -15.05 -12.43
CA ASP A 210 0.14 -15.34 -11.70
C ASP A 210 0.38 -15.25 -10.19
N VAL A 211 -0.56 -14.66 -9.46
CA VAL A 211 -0.47 -14.59 -8.00
C VAL A 211 -0.60 -15.98 -7.41
N ALA A 212 -1.57 -16.79 -7.83
CA ALA A 212 -1.88 -18.07 -7.21
C ALA A 212 -0.69 -19.06 -7.06
N PRO A 213 0.12 -19.34 -8.09
CA PRO A 213 1.23 -20.28 -7.95
C PRO A 213 2.46 -19.70 -7.22
N TYR A 214 2.58 -18.37 -7.13
CA TYR A 214 3.75 -17.71 -6.54
C TYR A 214 3.48 -17.10 -5.16
N TRP A 215 2.22 -16.90 -4.83
CA TRP A 215 1.70 -16.48 -3.52
C TRP A 215 0.52 -17.39 -3.12
N PRO A 216 0.73 -18.70 -2.98
CA PRO A 216 -0.31 -19.65 -2.58
C PRO A 216 -1.07 -19.24 -1.31
N SER A 217 -0.44 -18.55 -0.37
CA SER A 217 -1.11 -18.08 0.85
C SER A 217 -2.14 -16.97 0.57
N LEU A 218 -1.84 -16.04 -0.35
CA LEU A 218 -2.78 -14.99 -0.75
C LEU A 218 -3.98 -15.57 -1.49
N HIS A 219 -3.75 -16.56 -2.34
CA HIS A 219 -4.82 -17.26 -3.03
C HIS A 219 -5.69 -18.08 -2.07
N LYS A 220 -5.06 -18.83 -1.15
CA LYS A 220 -5.76 -19.58 -0.10
C LYS A 220 -6.58 -18.67 0.83
N ALA A 221 -6.09 -17.46 1.10
CA ALA A 221 -6.84 -16.45 1.85
C ALA A 221 -8.01 -15.83 1.07
N GLY A 222 -8.11 -16.10 -0.24
CA GLY A 222 -9.09 -15.53 -1.15
C GLY A 222 -8.83 -14.06 -1.46
N PHE A 223 -7.57 -13.61 -1.35
CA PHE A 223 -7.20 -12.21 -1.59
C PHE A 223 -6.93 -11.91 -3.07
N TYR A 224 -6.51 -12.92 -3.82
CA TYR A 224 -6.32 -12.90 -5.26
C TYR A 224 -6.82 -14.21 -5.86
#